data_AF-A0A9C8FWC0-F1
#
_entry.id   AF-A0A9C8FWC0-F1
#
_cell.length_a   1.000
_cell.length_b   1.000
_cell.length_c   1.000
_cell.angle_alpha   90.00
_cell.angle_beta   90.00
_cell.angle_gamma   90.00
#
_symmetry.space_group_name_H-M   'P 1'
#
loop_
_entity.id
_entity.type
_entity.pdbx_description
1 polymer ?
#
loop_
_entity_poly.entity_id
_entity_poly.type
_entity_poly.pdbx_seq_one_letter_code
_entity_poly.pdbx_strand_id
1 'polypeptide(L)'
;QEGAYLLGMAAGMLTESNIVGIVGPVESGDAIKYNKGFEQGVKAVNDEAQVRIAYTGGFGDLVAAGEIAETHINAGADILTGSAQQTVGAIRVVAEYDGVYWMSTDMDQSSLAPDSILGAQVYDFEEVVQQMIDSRAEGVLGGSHIPLSFANGYLTLQWNDNLSSVVTPEIREAVEEAKQKIIDGELDIEL
;
A
#
# COMPACT_ATOMS: atom_id res chain seq x y z
N GLN A 1 2.35 -6.00 5.24
CA GLN A 1 2.85 -6.81 4.11
C GLN A 1 1.70 -7.46 3.35
N GLU A 2 0.69 -8.02 4.02
CA GLU A 2 -0.52 -8.59 3.37
C GLU A 2 -1.20 -7.62 2.41
N GLY A 3 -1.68 -6.48 2.90
CA GLY A 3 -2.35 -5.51 2.03
C GLY A 3 -1.40 -4.87 1.01
N ALA A 4 -0.13 -4.66 1.40
CA ALA A 4 0.91 -4.21 0.47
C ALA A 4 1.07 -5.16 -0.72
N TYR A 5 1.10 -6.48 -0.49
CA TYR A 5 1.16 -7.50 -1.53
C TYR A 5 -0.06 -7.44 -2.46
N LEU A 6 -1.26 -7.30 -1.89
CA LEU A 6 -2.49 -7.20 -2.68
C LEU A 6 -2.55 -5.91 -3.53
N LEU A 7 -2.11 -4.77 -2.99
CA LEU A 7 -1.95 -3.53 -3.76
C LEU A 7 -0.85 -3.68 -4.83
N GLY A 8 0.22 -4.40 -4.52
CA GLY A 8 1.29 -4.73 -5.45
C GLY A 8 0.79 -5.57 -6.61
N MET A 9 -0.05 -6.58 -6.37
CA MET A 9 -0.70 -7.35 -7.43
C MET A 9 -1.53 -6.45 -8.34
N ALA A 10 -2.36 -5.59 -7.77
CA ALA A 10 -3.13 -4.63 -8.58
C ALA A 10 -2.20 -3.74 -9.41
N ALA A 11 -1.13 -3.21 -8.82
CA ALA A 11 -0.15 -2.39 -9.54
C ALA A 11 0.56 -3.16 -10.67
N GLY A 12 0.94 -4.42 -10.44
CA GLY A 12 1.58 -5.27 -11.46
C GLY A 12 0.65 -5.64 -12.62
N MET A 13 -0.65 -5.78 -12.36
CA MET A 13 -1.67 -6.00 -13.40
C MET A 13 -2.02 -4.71 -14.17
N LEU A 14 -1.84 -3.54 -13.54
CA LEU A 14 -2.20 -2.23 -14.10
C LEU A 14 -1.09 -1.56 -14.90
N THR A 15 0.18 -1.74 -14.51
CA THR A 15 1.30 -1.04 -15.13
C THR A 15 1.40 -1.38 -16.61
N GLU A 16 1.43 -0.36 -17.45
CA GLU A 16 1.68 -0.44 -18.89
C GLU A 16 3.16 -0.23 -19.20
N SER A 17 3.87 0.54 -18.38
CA SER A 17 5.29 0.85 -18.57
C SER A 17 6.23 -0.23 -18.04
N ASN A 18 5.72 -1.18 -17.25
CA ASN A 18 6.51 -2.14 -16.47
C ASN A 18 7.46 -1.44 -15.49
N ILE A 19 7.16 -0.22 -15.02
CA ILE A 19 7.94 0.50 -14.03
C ILE A 19 7.00 0.96 -12.92
N VAL A 20 7.28 0.54 -11.69
CA VAL A 20 6.47 0.87 -10.51
C VAL A 20 7.36 1.50 -9.44
N GLY A 21 6.91 2.62 -8.85
CA GLY A 21 7.69 3.39 -7.89
C GLY A 21 7.24 3.21 -6.44
N ILE A 22 8.18 3.07 -5.51
CA ILE A 22 7.94 3.10 -4.07
C ILE A 22 8.68 4.29 -3.45
N VAL A 23 7.92 5.14 -2.75
CA VAL A 23 8.41 6.28 -1.96
C VAL A 23 8.43 5.88 -0.48
N GLY A 24 9.57 5.42 0.00
CA GLY A 24 9.75 4.94 1.37
C GLY A 24 10.26 6.02 2.34
N PRO A 25 9.94 5.95 3.65
CA PRO A 25 10.52 6.85 4.65
C PRO A 25 11.94 6.43 5.03
N VAL A 26 12.10 5.18 5.48
CA VAL A 26 13.37 4.59 5.91
C VAL A 26 13.37 3.09 5.60
N GLU A 27 14.55 2.49 5.53
CA GLU A 27 14.72 1.05 5.30
C GLU A 27 14.71 0.26 6.63
N SER A 28 13.63 0.38 7.41
CA SER A 28 13.51 -0.34 8.68
C SER A 28 12.05 -0.52 9.10
N GLY A 29 11.84 -1.35 10.13
CA GLY A 29 10.54 -1.48 10.80
C GLY A 29 9.44 -2.03 9.89
N ASP A 30 8.27 -1.41 9.97
CA ASP A 30 7.09 -1.67 9.14
C ASP A 30 7.27 -1.20 7.69
N ALA A 31 8.02 -0.12 7.46
CA ALA A 31 8.25 0.42 6.12
C ALA A 31 8.92 -0.61 5.18
N ILE A 32 9.95 -1.34 5.64
CA ILE A 32 10.55 -2.40 4.81
C ILE A 32 9.58 -3.57 4.56
N LYS A 33 8.69 -3.87 5.52
CA LYS A 33 7.68 -4.92 5.33
C LYS A 33 6.64 -4.54 4.31
N TYR A 34 6.24 -3.27 4.28
CA TYR A 34 5.37 -2.73 3.26
C TYR A 34 6.03 -2.84 1.88
N ASN A 35 7.24 -2.30 1.73
CA ASN A 35 7.96 -2.26 0.47
C ASN A 35 8.17 -3.67 -0.13
N LYS A 36 8.63 -4.63 0.69
CA LYS A 36 8.85 -6.01 0.25
C LYS A 36 7.55 -6.73 -0.11
N GLY A 37 6.48 -6.53 0.68
CA GLY A 37 5.18 -7.11 0.36
C GLY A 37 4.66 -6.60 -0.98
N PHE A 38 4.72 -5.28 -1.19
CA PHE A 38 4.30 -4.65 -2.44
C PHE A 38 5.12 -5.14 -3.65
N GLU A 39 6.45 -5.20 -3.52
CA GLU A 39 7.33 -5.74 -4.56
C GLU A 39 6.98 -7.19 -4.92
N GLN A 40 6.78 -8.06 -3.93
CA GLN A 40 6.36 -9.45 -4.14
C GLN A 40 5.02 -9.53 -4.86
N GLY A 41 4.06 -8.67 -4.49
CA GLY A 41 2.76 -8.60 -5.13
C GLY A 41 2.84 -8.24 -6.61
N VAL A 42 3.64 -7.21 -6.94
CA VAL A 42 3.89 -6.82 -8.34
C VAL A 42 4.48 -8.00 -9.11
N LYS A 43 5.50 -8.64 -8.54
CA LYS A 43 6.23 -9.75 -9.18
C LYS A 43 5.41 -11.02 -9.34
N ALA A 44 4.42 -11.25 -8.47
CA ALA A 44 3.55 -12.43 -8.56
C ALA A 44 2.69 -12.46 -9.82
N VAL A 45 2.37 -11.29 -10.38
CA VAL A 45 1.51 -11.14 -11.57
C VAL A 45 2.25 -10.59 -12.79
N ASN A 46 3.36 -9.89 -12.57
CA ASN A 46 4.18 -9.28 -13.61
C ASN A 46 5.67 -9.35 -13.23
N ASP A 47 6.32 -10.46 -13.59
CA ASP A 47 7.74 -10.69 -13.29
C ASP A 47 8.66 -9.76 -14.09
N GLU A 48 8.19 -9.18 -15.20
CA GLU A 48 8.95 -8.24 -16.02
C GLU A 48 9.00 -6.81 -15.45
N ALA A 49 8.04 -6.45 -14.59
CA ALA A 49 7.96 -5.13 -13.99
C ALA A 49 9.18 -4.80 -13.11
N GLN A 50 9.70 -3.58 -13.24
CA GLN A 50 10.79 -3.06 -12.40
C GLN A 50 10.20 -2.26 -11.24
N VAL A 51 10.43 -2.73 -10.01
CA VAL A 51 10.04 -2.02 -8.79
C VAL A 51 11.20 -1.15 -8.33
N ARG A 52 11.01 0.17 -8.35
CA ARG A 52 12.03 1.15 -7.97
C ARG A 52 11.72 1.70 -6.59
N ILE A 53 12.64 1.52 -5.65
CA ILE A 53 12.47 1.99 -4.26
C ILE A 53 13.47 3.11 -4.00
N ALA A 54 12.99 4.21 -3.43
CA ALA A 54 13.85 5.26 -2.92
C ALA A 54 13.33 5.76 -1.57
N TYR A 55 14.26 6.19 -0.72
CA TYR A 55 13.98 6.55 0.66
C TYR A 55 14.28 8.03 0.90
N THR A 56 13.35 8.72 1.56
CA THR A 56 13.53 10.13 1.95
C THR A 56 14.46 10.30 3.15
N GLY A 57 14.62 9.26 3.97
CA GLY A 57 15.40 9.30 5.20
C GLY A 57 14.59 9.72 6.44
N GLY A 58 13.28 9.95 6.30
CA GLY A 58 12.42 10.34 7.42
C GLY A 58 10.93 10.16 7.13
N PHE A 59 10.12 10.04 8.18
CA PHE A 59 8.68 9.75 8.06
C PHE A 59 7.82 10.95 7.60
N GLY A 60 8.35 12.16 7.73
CA GLY A 60 7.63 13.42 7.49
C GLY A 60 8.34 14.36 6.51
N ASP A 61 9.23 13.87 5.66
CA ASP A 61 9.89 14.70 4.66
C ASP A 61 9.07 14.78 3.37
N LEU A 62 8.10 15.68 3.36
CA LEU A 62 7.16 15.86 2.26
C LEU A 62 7.85 16.35 0.97
N VAL A 63 8.92 17.15 1.11
CA VAL A 63 9.65 17.69 -0.05
C VAL A 63 10.41 16.57 -0.73
N ALA A 64 11.18 15.79 0.03
CA ALA A 64 11.90 14.64 -0.49
C ALA A 64 10.94 13.58 -1.09
N ALA A 65 9.77 13.37 -0.47
CA ALA A 65 8.77 12.45 -1.01
C ALA A 65 8.27 12.88 -2.39
N GLY A 66 8.03 14.18 -2.59
CA GLY A 66 7.67 14.75 -3.89
C GLY A 66 8.79 14.59 -4.92
N GLU A 67 10.03 14.94 -4.56
CA GLU A 67 11.20 14.80 -5.45
C GLU A 67 11.44 13.34 -5.89
N ILE A 68 11.25 12.38 -4.98
CA ILE A 68 11.33 10.96 -5.31
C ILE A 68 10.21 10.54 -6.26
N ALA A 69 8.96 10.97 -6.00
CA ALA A 69 7.83 10.64 -6.88
C ALA A 69 8.08 11.16 -8.30
N GLU A 70 8.50 12.42 -8.42
CA GLU A 70 8.85 13.04 -9.71
C GLU A 70 10.01 12.29 -10.39
N THR A 71 11.00 11.84 -9.62
CA THR A 71 12.11 11.02 -10.13
C THR A 71 11.63 9.67 -10.68
N HIS A 72 10.72 8.99 -9.99
CA HIS A 72 10.14 7.73 -10.46
C HIS A 72 9.31 7.93 -11.73
N ILE A 73 8.46 8.96 -11.77
CA ILE A 73 7.63 9.31 -12.94
C ILE A 73 8.52 9.65 -14.14
N ASN A 74 9.56 10.46 -13.95
CA ASN A 74 10.53 10.78 -15.00
C ASN A 74 11.34 9.56 -15.48
N ALA A 75 11.47 8.53 -14.63
CA ALA A 75 12.04 7.25 -15.00
C ALA A 75 11.03 6.31 -15.70
N GLY A 76 9.78 6.74 -15.88
CA GLY A 76 8.72 6.02 -16.58
C GLY A 76 7.73 5.28 -15.69
N ALA A 77 7.76 5.49 -14.37
CA ALA A 77 6.79 4.84 -13.48
C ALA A 77 5.37 5.37 -13.72
N ASP A 78 4.41 4.47 -13.90
CA ASP A 78 2.99 4.79 -14.09
C ASP A 78 2.13 4.44 -12.86
N ILE A 79 2.60 3.53 -12.01
CA ILE A 79 2.01 3.27 -10.69
C ILE A 79 3.03 3.58 -9.60
N LEU A 80 2.63 4.35 -8.60
CA LEU A 80 3.42 4.66 -7.42
C LEU A 80 2.71 4.26 -6.13
N THR A 81 3.49 4.04 -5.08
CA THR A 81 3.00 3.86 -3.71
C THR A 81 4.03 4.39 -2.73
N GLY A 82 3.67 4.44 -1.45
CA GLY A 82 4.57 4.83 -0.38
C GLY A 82 3.88 4.76 0.97
N SER A 83 4.65 4.86 2.04
CA SER A 83 4.15 4.79 3.42
C SER A 83 4.59 6.00 4.24
N ALA A 84 3.95 6.16 5.41
CA ALA A 84 4.13 7.26 6.37
C ALA A 84 3.53 8.62 5.98
N GLN A 85 3.68 9.59 6.88
CA GLN A 85 3.04 10.92 6.79
C GLN A 85 3.51 11.73 5.58
N GLN A 86 4.71 11.46 5.09
CA GLN A 86 5.29 12.15 3.94
C GLN A 86 4.60 11.89 2.60
N THR A 87 3.79 10.82 2.50
CA THR A 87 3.14 10.39 1.24
C THR A 87 2.33 11.47 0.56
N VAL A 88 1.79 12.43 1.32
CA VAL A 88 1.08 13.60 0.79
C VAL A 88 1.94 14.41 -0.20
N GLY A 89 3.26 14.48 0.00
CA GLY A 89 4.18 15.12 -0.93
C GLY A 89 4.24 14.42 -2.29
N ALA A 90 4.33 13.10 -2.28
CA ALA A 90 4.34 12.27 -3.49
C ALA A 90 2.99 12.26 -4.21
N ILE A 91 1.89 12.15 -3.46
CA ILE A 91 0.52 12.19 -3.99
C ILE A 91 0.25 13.47 -4.76
N ARG A 92 0.72 14.62 -4.25
CA ARG A 92 0.59 15.90 -4.93
C ARG A 92 1.27 15.91 -6.28
N VAL A 93 2.45 15.31 -6.39
CA VAL A 93 3.16 15.18 -7.67
C VAL A 93 2.40 14.23 -8.59
N VAL A 94 2.00 13.06 -8.12
CA VAL A 94 1.23 12.09 -8.94
C VAL A 94 -0.04 12.73 -9.53
N ALA A 95 -0.74 13.56 -8.76
CA ALA A 95 -1.94 14.26 -9.21
C ALA A 95 -1.71 15.27 -10.35
N GLU A 96 -0.46 15.63 -10.66
CA GLU A 96 -0.10 16.53 -11.76
C GLU A 96 0.12 15.78 -13.09
N TYR A 97 0.11 14.44 -13.09
CA TYR A 97 0.41 13.62 -14.26
C TYR A 97 -0.76 12.70 -14.63
N ASP A 98 -1.36 12.94 -15.79
CA ASP A 98 -2.39 12.06 -16.34
C ASP A 98 -1.83 10.66 -16.63
N GLY A 99 -2.58 9.63 -16.24
CA GLY A 99 -2.18 8.23 -16.43
C GLY A 99 -1.15 7.73 -15.43
N VAL A 100 -0.77 8.54 -14.44
CA VAL A 100 0.03 8.11 -13.29
C VAL A 100 -0.88 7.96 -12.07
N TYR A 101 -0.75 6.85 -11.37
CA TYR A 101 -1.62 6.50 -10.27
C TYR A 101 -0.88 6.22 -8.96
N TRP A 102 -1.62 6.29 -7.85
CA TRP A 102 -1.14 6.05 -6.50
C TRP A 102 -1.94 4.96 -5.80
N MET A 103 -1.24 4.07 -5.09
CA MET A 103 -1.81 3.12 -4.13
C MET A 103 -1.46 3.57 -2.70
N SER A 104 -2.49 3.78 -1.88
CA SER A 104 -2.35 4.28 -0.51
C SER A 104 -2.18 3.19 0.55
N THR A 105 -1.60 3.56 1.67
CA THR A 105 -1.49 2.73 2.87
C THR A 105 -1.90 3.51 4.10
N ASP A 106 -2.20 2.78 5.17
CA ASP A 106 -2.58 3.24 6.50
C ASP A 106 -4.04 3.73 6.54
N MET A 107 -4.44 4.54 5.56
CA MET A 107 -5.79 5.06 5.39
C MET A 107 -6.14 5.29 3.91
N ASP A 108 -7.43 5.43 3.61
CA ASP A 108 -7.86 5.93 2.30
C ASP A 108 -7.51 7.42 2.17
N GLN A 109 -6.70 7.75 1.17
CA GLN A 109 -6.27 9.12 0.87
C GLN A 109 -6.93 9.66 -0.41
N SER A 110 -7.91 8.96 -0.99
CA SER A 110 -8.56 9.29 -2.26
C SER A 110 -9.01 10.75 -2.37
N SER A 111 -9.48 11.33 -1.26
CA SER A 111 -9.86 12.76 -1.19
C SER A 111 -8.74 13.76 -1.55
N LEU A 112 -7.47 13.39 -1.45
CA LEU A 112 -6.32 14.25 -1.79
C LEU A 112 -6.08 14.34 -3.30
N ALA A 113 -6.38 13.27 -4.03
CA ALA A 113 -6.20 13.16 -5.48
C ALA A 113 -7.21 12.13 -6.04
N PRO A 114 -8.50 12.53 -6.16
CA PRO A 114 -9.60 11.60 -6.44
C PRO A 114 -9.52 10.93 -7.81
N ASP A 115 -8.77 11.50 -8.73
CA ASP A 115 -8.57 10.98 -10.09
C ASP A 115 -7.28 10.16 -10.25
N SER A 116 -6.43 10.10 -9.20
CA SER A 116 -5.12 9.44 -9.26
C SER A 116 -4.94 8.34 -8.21
N ILE A 117 -5.69 8.36 -7.10
CA ILE A 117 -5.56 7.34 -6.05
C ILE A 117 -6.53 6.19 -6.32
N LEU A 118 -5.99 5.01 -6.61
CA LEU A 118 -6.76 3.83 -7.04
C LEU A 118 -7.42 3.08 -5.88
N GLY A 119 -6.76 3.06 -4.73
CA GLY A 119 -7.21 2.33 -3.56
C GLY A 119 -6.19 2.38 -2.44
N ALA A 120 -6.54 1.75 -1.32
CA ALA A 120 -5.75 1.73 -0.11
C ALA A 120 -5.83 0.40 0.62
N GLN A 121 -4.73 0.00 1.27
CA GLN A 121 -4.81 -0.85 2.45
C GLN A 121 -5.04 0.04 3.67
N VAL A 122 -6.02 -0.29 4.50
CA VAL A 122 -6.44 0.53 5.65
C VAL A 122 -6.32 -0.27 6.93
N TYR A 123 -5.64 0.30 7.91
CA TYR A 123 -5.54 -0.27 9.25
C TYR A 123 -6.76 0.11 10.08
N ASP A 124 -7.40 -0.89 10.70
CA ASP A 124 -8.45 -0.64 11.68
C ASP A 124 -7.84 -0.40 13.07
N PHE A 125 -7.34 0.81 13.27
CA PHE A 125 -6.77 1.18 14.57
C PHE A 125 -7.84 1.36 15.66
N GLU A 126 -9.10 1.59 15.30
CA GLU A 126 -10.17 1.79 16.28
C GLU A 126 -10.39 0.51 17.07
N GLU A 127 -10.61 -0.61 16.38
CA GLU A 127 -10.81 -1.92 17.01
C GLU A 127 -9.57 -2.39 17.79
N VAL A 128 -8.37 -2.09 17.28
CA VAL A 128 -7.10 -2.42 17.96
C VAL A 128 -6.97 -1.65 19.27
N VAL A 129 -7.27 -0.35 19.26
CA VAL A 129 -7.22 0.48 20.49
C VAL A 129 -8.31 0.06 21.47
N GLN A 130 -9.51 -0.27 20.97
CA GLN A 130 -10.60 -0.78 21.80
C GLN A 130 -10.19 -2.10 22.49
N GLN A 131 -9.60 -3.05 21.75
CA GLN A 131 -9.06 -4.29 22.32
C GLN A 131 -8.02 -4.04 23.41
N MET A 132 -7.13 -3.05 23.24
CA MET A 132 -6.14 -2.69 24.27
C MET A 132 -6.80 -2.10 25.53
N ILE A 133 -7.83 -1.27 25.38
CA ILE A 133 -8.59 -0.70 26.49
C ILE A 133 -9.30 -1.80 27.28
N ASP A 134 -9.96 -2.73 26.59
CA ASP A 134 -10.69 -3.84 27.20
C ASP A 134 -9.74 -4.80 27.93
N SER A 135 -8.62 -5.16 27.28
CA SER A 135 -7.56 -5.96 27.90
C SER A 135 -7.06 -5.34 29.21
N ARG A 136 -6.86 -4.02 29.22
CA ARG A 136 -6.43 -3.28 30.41
C ARG A 136 -7.50 -3.28 31.50
N ALA A 137 -8.78 -3.14 31.13
CA ALA A 137 -9.89 -3.21 32.08
C ALA A 137 -9.99 -4.59 32.77
N GLU A 138 -9.59 -5.64 32.06
CA GLU A 138 -9.50 -7.02 32.57
C GLU A 138 -8.19 -7.30 33.34
N GLY A 139 -7.30 -6.32 33.46
CA GLY A 139 -6.03 -6.44 34.19
C GLY A 139 -4.87 -7.00 33.37
N VAL A 140 -5.03 -7.17 32.06
CA VAL A 140 -3.95 -7.54 31.13
C VAL A 140 -3.20 -6.27 30.71
N LEU A 141 -1.96 -6.13 31.17
CA LEU A 141 -1.17 -4.88 31.01
C LEU A 141 -0.26 -4.85 29.76
N GLY A 142 -0.29 -5.89 28.93
CA GLY A 142 0.55 -6.02 27.72
C GLY A 142 1.18 -7.40 27.59
N GLY A 143 2.27 -7.48 26.82
CA GLY A 143 2.99 -8.75 26.54
C GLY A 143 2.39 -9.58 25.41
N SER A 144 1.31 -9.10 24.79
CA SER A 144 0.71 -9.66 23.57
C SER A 144 1.13 -8.84 22.35
N HIS A 145 1.25 -9.51 21.22
CA HIS A 145 1.38 -8.91 19.90
C HIS A 145 0.00 -8.99 19.22
N ILE A 146 -0.55 -7.84 18.81
CA ILE A 146 -1.80 -7.75 18.06
C ILE A 146 -1.43 -7.53 16.59
N PRO A 147 -1.52 -8.56 15.73
CA PRO A 147 -1.25 -8.38 14.30
C PRO A 147 -2.35 -7.52 13.65
N LEU A 148 -1.99 -6.72 12.66
CA LEU A 148 -2.95 -6.08 11.75
C LEU A 148 -3.01 -6.95 10.49
N SER A 149 -4.06 -7.77 10.36
CA SER A 149 -4.18 -8.77 9.30
C SER A 149 -5.58 -8.82 8.72
N PHE A 150 -5.73 -9.42 7.54
CA PHE A 150 -7.07 -9.69 7.00
C PHE A 150 -7.80 -10.75 7.83
N ALA A 151 -7.09 -11.74 8.37
CA ALA A 151 -7.67 -12.87 9.10
C ALA A 151 -8.40 -12.44 10.40
N ASN A 152 -7.92 -11.38 11.05
CA ASN A 152 -8.57 -10.81 12.24
C ASN A 152 -9.39 -9.54 11.96
N GLY A 153 -9.55 -9.16 10.70
CA GLY A 153 -10.35 -7.99 10.30
C GLY A 153 -9.70 -6.63 10.58
N TYR A 154 -8.46 -6.58 11.11
CA TYR A 154 -7.78 -5.31 11.42
C TYR A 154 -7.06 -4.68 10.23
N LEU A 155 -7.17 -5.31 9.06
CA LEU A 155 -6.71 -4.80 7.79
C LEU A 155 -7.84 -4.93 6.77
N THR A 156 -8.10 -3.86 6.02
CA THR A 156 -9.09 -3.84 4.95
C THR A 156 -8.50 -3.27 3.67
N LEU A 157 -9.09 -3.63 2.52
CA LEU A 157 -8.82 -2.98 1.24
C LEU A 157 -10.00 -2.09 0.88
N GLN A 158 -9.69 -0.88 0.43
CA GLN A 158 -10.67 0.07 -0.08
C GLN A 158 -10.27 0.47 -1.49
N TRP A 159 -11.23 0.48 -2.40
CA TRP A 159 -11.01 0.87 -3.79
C TRP A 159 -11.74 2.17 -4.08
N ASN A 160 -11.13 3.04 -4.89
CA ASN A 160 -11.77 4.26 -5.34
C ASN A 160 -12.74 3.92 -6.48
N ASP A 161 -14.05 4.00 -6.22
CA ASP A 161 -15.08 3.65 -7.19
C ASP A 161 -15.17 4.64 -8.36
N ASN A 162 -14.63 5.86 -8.23
CA ASN A 162 -14.50 6.81 -9.35
C ASN A 162 -13.52 6.29 -10.42
N LEU A 163 -12.58 5.42 -10.04
CA LEU A 163 -11.59 4.80 -10.91
C LEU A 163 -11.88 3.32 -11.17
N SER A 164 -13.15 2.91 -11.07
CA SER A 164 -13.60 1.53 -11.36
C SER A 164 -13.37 1.10 -12.82
N SER A 165 -13.20 2.05 -13.75
CA SER A 165 -12.77 1.76 -15.12
C SER A 165 -11.28 1.44 -15.23
N VAL A 166 -10.46 1.87 -14.26
CA VAL A 166 -9.02 1.58 -14.18
C VAL A 166 -8.81 0.29 -13.39
N VAL A 167 -9.27 0.24 -12.14
CA VAL A 167 -9.25 -0.99 -11.33
C VAL A 167 -10.47 -1.84 -11.69
N THR A 168 -10.35 -2.56 -12.80
CA THR A 168 -11.44 -3.36 -13.38
C THR A 168 -11.94 -4.46 -12.42
N PRO A 169 -13.15 -5.00 -12.66
CA PRO A 169 -13.66 -6.13 -11.87
C PRO A 169 -12.71 -7.34 -11.85
N GLU A 170 -12.01 -7.61 -12.96
CA GLU A 170 -11.04 -8.70 -13.06
C GLU A 170 -9.86 -8.50 -12.09
N ILE A 171 -9.31 -7.29 -11.99
CA ILE A 171 -8.24 -6.97 -11.04
C ILE A 171 -8.76 -7.09 -9.61
N ARG A 172 -9.95 -6.56 -9.32
CA ARG A 172 -10.56 -6.65 -7.97
C ARG A 172 -10.79 -8.11 -7.57
N GLU A 173 -11.25 -8.96 -8.48
CA GLU A 173 -11.48 -10.39 -8.25
C GLU A 173 -10.17 -11.14 -7.99
N ALA A 174 -9.14 -10.93 -8.82
CA ALA A 174 -7.82 -11.54 -8.61
C ALA A 174 -7.21 -11.17 -7.26
N VAL A 175 -7.36 -9.91 -6.84
CA VAL A 175 -6.92 -9.44 -5.52
C VAL A 175 -7.75 -10.07 -4.39
N GLU A 176 -9.06 -10.18 -4.54
CA GLU A 176 -9.94 -10.80 -3.54
C GLU A 176 -9.65 -12.29 -3.35
N GLU A 177 -9.40 -13.02 -4.44
CA GLU A 177 -8.97 -14.43 -4.38
C GLU A 177 -7.64 -14.59 -3.63
N ALA A 178 -6.66 -13.72 -3.92
CA ALA A 178 -5.38 -13.74 -3.21
C ALA A 178 -5.55 -13.37 -1.72
N LYS A 179 -6.42 -12.41 -1.40
CA LYS A 179 -6.77 -12.07 -0.02
C LYS A 179 -7.33 -13.27 0.73
N GLN A 180 -8.22 -14.04 0.09
CA GLN A 180 -8.79 -15.24 0.70
C GLN A 180 -7.72 -16.30 0.97
N LYS A 181 -6.78 -16.52 0.03
CA LYS A 181 -5.63 -17.42 0.24
C LYS A 181 -4.72 -16.97 1.38
N ILE A 182 -4.54 -15.67 1.58
CA ILE A 182 -3.80 -15.12 2.74
C ILE A 182 -4.56 -15.45 4.04
N ILE A 183 -5.87 -15.21 4.08
CA ILE A 183 -6.71 -15.51 5.25
C ILE A 183 -6.67 -17.00 5.60
N ASP A 184 -6.72 -17.86 4.59
CA ASP A 184 -6.72 -19.32 4.74
C ASP A 184 -5.32 -19.89 5.02
N GLY A 185 -4.27 -19.06 4.95
CA GLY A 185 -2.87 -19.46 5.15
C GLY A 185 -2.26 -20.25 3.99
N GLU A 186 -2.90 -20.24 2.82
CA GLU A 186 -2.40 -20.88 1.59
C GLU A 186 -1.37 -20.01 0.86
N LEU A 187 -1.38 -18.69 1.13
CA LEU A 187 -0.43 -17.73 0.61
C LEU A 187 0.25 -16.99 1.77
N ASP A 188 1.53 -17.30 1.98
CA ASP A 188 2.39 -16.61 2.96
C ASP A 188 3.29 -15.59 2.25
N ILE A 189 3.53 -14.45 2.91
CA ILE A 189 4.34 -13.35 2.37
C ILE A 189 5.60 -13.24 3.22
N GLU A 190 6.72 -13.70 2.66
CA GLU A 190 8.01 -13.72 3.35
C GLU A 190 8.68 -12.34 3.39
N LEU A 191 9.61 -12.14 4.34
CA LEU A 191 10.41 -10.92 4.49
C LEU A 191 11.90 -11.17 4.32
#